data_AF-A0A535NHQ3-F1
#
_entry.id   AF-A0A535NHQ3-F1
#
_cell.length_a   1.000
_cell.length_b   1.000
_cell.length_c   1.000
_cell.angle_alpha   90.00
_cell.angle_beta   90.00
_cell.angle_gamma   90.00
#
_symmetry.space_group_name_H-M   'P 1'
#
loop_
_entity.id
_entity.type
_entity.pdbx_description
1 polymer ?
#
loop_
_entity_poly.entity_id
_entity_poly.type
_entity_poly.pdbx_seq_one_letter_code
_entity_poly.pdbx_strand_id
1 'polypeptide(L)'
;MLFARKLLWLLLCLVAGAPCAFLALEGIGLPLVALVMAGLIWVGKDRQMLGETLMAFGLPYFIEIAHFAIPGTISTFQQGDLLNAAYYVGHLLVAAAVLLIGSGLLLLRRQPRQAV
;
A
#
# COMPACT_ATOMS: atom_id res chain seq x y z
N MET A 1 15.34 21.21 -10.12
CA MET A 1 13.92 21.29 -9.65
C MET A 1 13.14 19.98 -9.80
N LEU A 2 13.28 19.24 -10.92
CA LEU A 2 12.59 17.96 -11.14
C LEU A 2 12.86 16.91 -10.05
N PHE A 3 14.09 16.78 -9.57
CA PHE A 3 14.45 15.84 -8.49
C PHE A 3 13.77 16.16 -7.16
N ALA A 4 13.81 17.43 -6.73
CA ALA A 4 13.17 17.87 -5.48
C ALA A 4 11.65 17.64 -5.49
N ARG A 5 10.98 17.88 -6.64
CA ARG A 5 9.55 17.60 -6.80
C ARG A 5 9.23 16.10 -6.70
N LYS A 6 10.07 15.24 -7.29
CA LYS A 6 9.93 13.78 -7.19
C LYS A 6 10.14 13.31 -5.75
N LEU A 7 11.18 13.80 -5.09
CA LEU A 7 11.48 13.46 -3.69
C LEU A 7 10.35 13.89 -2.76
N LEU A 8 9.86 15.13 -2.89
CA LEU A 8 8.73 15.62 -2.11
C LEU A 8 7.49 14.76 -2.31
N TRP A 9 7.19 14.36 -3.55
CA TRP A 9 6.07 13.46 -3.84
C TRP A 9 6.21 12.12 -3.12
N LEU A 10 7.39 11.50 -3.17
CA LEU A 10 7.64 10.23 -2.49
C LEU A 10 7.57 10.37 -0.96
N LEU A 11 8.05 11.48 -0.40
CA LEU A 11 7.90 11.79 1.02
C LEU A 11 6.44 11.94 1.44
N LEU A 12 5.62 12.61 0.62
CA LEU A 12 4.18 12.71 0.86
C LEU A 12 3.52 11.32 0.83
N CYS A 13 3.90 10.46 -0.12
CA CYS A 13 3.41 9.08 -0.18
C CYS A 13 3.81 8.29 1.06
N LEU A 14 5.05 8.46 1.53
CA LEU A 14 5.58 7.82 2.73
C LEU A 14 4.80 8.24 3.99
N VAL A 15 4.56 9.53 4.16
CA VAL A 15 3.81 10.04 5.34
C VAL A 15 2.34 9.66 5.27
N ALA A 16 1.74 9.60 4.07
CA ALA A 16 0.33 9.29 3.91
C ALA A 16 -0.03 7.81 4.16
N GLY A 17 0.92 6.88 4.04
CA GLY A 17 0.64 5.44 4.17
C GLY A 17 0.08 5.05 5.53
N ALA A 18 0.68 5.50 6.63
CA ALA A 18 0.24 5.14 7.99
C ALA A 18 -1.16 5.68 8.34
N PRO A 19 -1.50 6.97 8.12
CA PRO A 19 -2.86 7.48 8.30
C PRO A 19 -3.91 6.74 7.47
N CYS A 20 -3.56 6.35 6.24
CA CYS A 20 -4.47 5.58 5.39
C CYS A 20 -4.69 4.15 5.91
N ALA A 21 -3.70 3.54 6.55
CA ALA A 21 -3.86 2.23 7.19
C ALA A 21 -4.83 2.29 8.37
N PHE A 22 -4.69 3.32 9.21
CA PHE A 22 -5.61 3.57 10.32
C PHE A 22 -7.05 3.75 9.83
N LEU A 23 -7.25 4.61 8.83
CA LEU A 23 -8.56 4.84 8.22
C LEU A 23 -9.14 3.58 7.56
N ALA A 24 -8.30 2.73 6.97
CA ALA A 24 -8.74 1.46 6.40
C ALA A 24 -9.31 0.53 7.48
N LEU A 25 -8.64 0.44 8.63
CA LEU A 25 -9.03 -0.45 9.73
C LEU A 25 -10.27 0.02 10.50
N GLU A 26 -10.53 1.33 10.52
CA GLU A 26 -11.76 1.92 11.07
C GLU A 26 -13.02 1.64 10.20
N GLY A 27 -12.85 1.02 9.02
CA GLY A 27 -13.93 0.62 8.11
C GLY A 27 -14.60 1.78 7.35
N ILE A 28 -14.77 2.94 7.99
CA ILE A 28 -15.35 4.15 7.39
C ILE A 28 -14.42 4.73 6.31
N GLY A 29 -13.11 4.49 6.41
CA GLY A 29 -12.11 5.02 5.50
C GLY A 29 -11.92 4.24 4.20
N LEU A 30 -12.60 3.11 3.99
CA LEU A 30 -12.48 2.30 2.76
C LEU A 30 -12.64 3.10 1.46
N PRO A 31 -13.68 3.96 1.30
CA PRO A 31 -13.84 4.78 0.10
C PRO A 31 -12.69 5.78 -0.08
N LEU A 32 -12.21 6.34 1.03
CA LEU A 32 -11.12 7.32 1.03
C LEU A 32 -9.81 6.65 0.61
N VAL A 33 -9.51 5.47 1.16
CA VAL A 33 -8.32 4.70 0.82
C VAL A 33 -8.35 4.26 -0.64
N ALA A 34 -9.51 3.83 -1.15
CA ALA A 34 -9.67 3.52 -2.56
C ALA A 34 -9.41 4.74 -3.46
N LEU A 35 -9.92 5.92 -3.09
CA LEU A 35 -9.67 7.18 -3.79
C LEU A 35 -8.18 7.55 -3.78
N VAL A 36 -7.52 7.44 -2.62
CA VAL A 36 -6.08 7.68 -2.48
C VAL A 36 -5.29 6.73 -3.37
N MET A 37 -5.59 5.44 -3.34
CA MET A 37 -4.95 4.44 -4.20
C MET A 37 -5.14 4.73 -5.68
N ALA A 38 -6.34 5.10 -6.12
CA ALA A 38 -6.60 5.50 -7.50
C ALA A 38 -5.77 6.73 -7.89
N GLY A 39 -5.67 7.72 -7.01
CA GLY A 39 -4.83 8.91 -7.20
C GLY A 39 -3.34 8.58 -7.31
N LEU A 40 -2.83 7.71 -6.43
CA LEU A 40 -1.45 7.23 -6.47
C LEU A 40 -1.15 6.48 -7.77
N ILE A 41 -2.07 5.64 -8.22
CA ILE A 41 -1.92 4.89 -9.48
C ILE A 41 -1.92 5.84 -10.66
N TRP A 42 -2.86 6.79 -10.72
CA TRP A 42 -2.93 7.76 -11.79
C TRP A 42 -1.66 8.63 -11.84
N VAL A 43 -1.32 9.31 -10.75
CA VAL A 43 -0.15 10.21 -10.72
C VAL A 43 1.16 9.43 -10.90
N GLY A 44 1.27 8.25 -10.29
CA GLY A 44 2.42 7.37 -10.43
C GLY A 44 2.61 6.89 -11.88
N LYS A 45 1.53 6.56 -12.58
CA LYS A 45 1.58 6.18 -14.01
C LYS A 45 1.95 7.37 -14.89
N ASP A 46 1.29 8.50 -14.72
CA ASP A 46 1.53 9.74 -15.48
C ASP A 46 3.00 10.19 -15.37
N ARG A 47 3.56 10.14 -14.16
CA ARG A 47 4.94 10.55 -13.92
C ARG A 47 5.99 9.47 -14.14
N GLN A 48 5.59 8.29 -14.63
CA GLN A 48 6.46 7.13 -14.76
C GLN A 48 7.24 6.87 -13.45
N MET A 49 6.55 6.82 -12.32
CA MET A 49 7.13 6.51 -11.00
C MET A 49 6.20 5.63 -10.16
N LEU A 50 5.41 4.78 -10.83
CA LEU A 50 4.36 4.01 -10.17
C LEU A 50 4.95 3.04 -9.14
N GLY A 51 6.03 2.34 -9.48
CA GLY A 51 6.69 1.40 -8.56
C GLY A 51 7.24 2.09 -7.31
N GLU A 52 7.90 3.24 -7.49
CA GLU A 52 8.44 4.06 -6.41
C GLU A 52 7.33 4.63 -5.53
N THR A 53 6.23 5.09 -6.14
CA THR A 53 5.05 5.63 -5.45
C THR A 53 4.36 4.55 -4.60
N LEU A 54 4.13 3.38 -5.19
CA LEU A 54 3.50 2.25 -4.50
C LEU A 54 4.38 1.70 -3.38
N MET A 55 5.70 1.67 -3.54
CA MET A 55 6.60 1.26 -2.45
C MET A 55 6.67 2.29 -1.33
N ALA A 56 6.77 3.59 -1.68
CA ALA A 56 6.82 4.67 -0.70
C ALA A 56 5.54 4.71 0.15
N PHE A 57 4.37 4.56 -0.47
CA PHE A 57 3.10 4.47 0.25
C PHE A 57 2.88 3.11 0.93
N GLY A 58 3.14 2.03 0.20
CA GLY A 58 2.79 0.67 0.60
C GLY A 58 3.58 0.15 1.78
N LEU A 59 4.83 0.59 1.97
CA LEU A 59 5.66 0.15 3.09
C LEU A 59 5.10 0.59 4.46
N PRO A 60 4.88 1.90 4.74
CA PRO A 60 4.27 2.33 5.98
C PRO A 60 2.81 1.84 6.10
N TYR A 61 2.06 1.81 4.99
CA TYR A 61 0.70 1.24 4.99
C TYR A 61 0.69 -0.22 5.47
N PHE A 62 1.58 -1.05 4.93
CA PHE A 62 1.69 -2.46 5.30
C PHE A 62 2.15 -2.65 6.74
N ILE A 63 3.15 -1.88 7.20
CA ILE A 63 3.65 -1.97 8.58
C ILE A 63 2.51 -1.72 9.57
N GLU A 64 1.73 -0.67 9.37
CA GLU A 64 0.59 -0.35 10.25
C GLU A 64 -0.52 -1.40 10.15
N ILE A 65 -0.91 -1.80 8.93
CA ILE A 65 -1.90 -2.89 8.77
C ILE A 65 -1.41 -4.15 9.49
N ALA A 66 -0.16 -4.56 9.32
CA ALA A 66 0.40 -5.75 9.98
C ALA A 66 0.42 -5.62 11.50
N HIS A 67 0.74 -4.45 12.02
CA HIS A 67 0.77 -4.18 13.46
C HIS A 67 -0.58 -4.47 14.13
N PHE A 68 -1.70 -4.11 13.48
CA PHE A 68 -3.04 -4.30 14.03
C PHE A 68 -3.73 -5.58 13.56
N ALA A 69 -3.61 -5.90 12.28
CA ALA A 69 -4.34 -7.02 11.67
C ALA A 69 -3.79 -8.37 12.07
N ILE A 70 -2.48 -8.53 12.34
CA ILE A 70 -1.93 -9.82 12.77
C ILE A 70 -2.46 -10.21 14.17
N PRO A 71 -2.33 -9.35 15.22
CA PRO A 71 -2.93 -9.64 16.51
C PRO A 71 -4.46 -9.79 16.44
N GLY A 72 -5.14 -8.93 15.67
CA GLY A 72 -6.58 -8.98 15.47
C GLY A 72 -7.06 -10.27 14.81
N THR A 73 -6.31 -10.78 13.82
CA THR A 73 -6.59 -12.07 13.18
C THR A 73 -6.45 -13.21 14.19
N ILE A 74 -5.35 -13.24 14.96
CA ILE A 74 -5.11 -14.31 15.94
C ILE A 74 -6.20 -14.32 17.02
N SER A 75 -6.56 -13.17 17.56
CA SER A 75 -7.56 -13.08 18.63
C SER A 75 -8.96 -13.46 18.15
N THR A 76 -9.38 -12.99 16.97
CA THR A 76 -10.69 -13.30 16.38
C THR A 76 -10.82 -14.76 15.98
N PHE A 77 -9.75 -15.38 15.45
CA PHE A 77 -9.71 -16.82 15.21
C PHE A 77 -9.87 -17.64 16.49
N GLN A 78 -9.19 -17.25 17.58
CA GLN A 78 -9.32 -17.93 18.87
C GLN A 78 -10.74 -17.83 19.45
N GLN A 79 -11.46 -16.74 19.14
CA GLN A 79 -12.84 -16.50 19.58
C GLN A 79 -13.88 -17.15 18.65
N GLY A 80 -13.47 -17.74 17.54
CA GLY A 80 -14.39 -18.33 16.53
C GLY A 80 -15.12 -17.28 15.67
N ASP A 81 -14.72 -16.01 15.74
CA ASP A 81 -15.30 -14.94 14.92
C ASP A 81 -14.62 -14.86 13.56
N LEU A 82 -15.09 -15.73 12.65
CA LEU A 82 -14.55 -15.86 11.30
C LEU A 82 -14.75 -14.62 10.43
N LEU A 83 -15.77 -13.80 10.71
CA LEU A 83 -16.07 -12.61 9.92
C LEU A 83 -15.02 -11.52 10.17
N ASN A 84 -14.71 -11.26 11.44
CA ASN A 84 -13.66 -10.29 11.80
C ASN A 84 -12.26 -10.82 11.45
N ALA A 85 -12.03 -12.13 11.54
CA ALA A 85 -10.80 -12.73 11.04
C ALA A 85 -10.61 -12.49 9.53
N ALA A 86 -11.67 -12.71 8.73
CA ALA A 86 -11.64 -12.45 7.29
C ALA A 86 -11.41 -10.96 6.97
N TYR A 87 -11.96 -10.05 7.78
CA TYR A 87 -11.73 -8.61 7.66
C TYR A 87 -10.24 -8.26 7.80
N TYR A 88 -9.59 -8.68 8.89
CA TYR A 88 -8.17 -8.40 9.11
C TYR A 88 -7.26 -9.07 8.06
N VAL A 89 -7.55 -10.31 7.69
CA VAL A 89 -6.83 -11.02 6.61
C VAL A 89 -7.00 -10.28 5.28
N GLY A 90 -8.19 -9.78 4.98
CA GLY A 90 -8.45 -8.99 3.78
C GLY A 90 -7.57 -7.75 3.69
N HIS A 91 -7.46 -6.99 4.79
CA HIS A 91 -6.56 -5.84 4.87
C HIS A 91 -5.09 -6.23 4.66
N LEU A 92 -4.64 -7.32 5.29
CA LEU A 92 -3.27 -7.84 5.11
C LEU A 92 -2.97 -8.19 3.64
N LEU A 93 -3.91 -8.87 2.98
CA LEU A 93 -3.75 -9.26 1.57
C LEU A 93 -3.67 -8.04 0.66
N VAL A 94 -4.52 -7.03 0.88
CA VAL A 94 -4.49 -5.78 0.11
C VAL A 94 -3.16 -5.06 0.32
N ALA A 95 -2.72 -4.91 1.56
CA ALA A 95 -1.46 -4.25 1.87
C ALA A 95 -0.25 -4.97 1.26
N ALA A 96 -0.24 -6.31 1.32
CA ALA A 96 0.80 -7.13 0.69
C ALA A 96 0.78 -6.99 -0.84
N ALA A 97 -0.41 -6.97 -1.46
CA ALA A 97 -0.54 -6.80 -2.90
C ALA A 97 0.04 -5.46 -3.38
N VAL A 98 -0.15 -4.36 -2.63
CA VAL A 98 0.45 -3.06 -2.94
C VAL A 98 1.98 -3.15 -2.99
N LEU A 99 2.59 -3.81 -2.00
CA LEU A 99 4.05 -4.01 -1.95
C LEU A 99 4.56 -4.92 -3.07
N LEU A 100 3.88 -6.03 -3.34
CA LEU A 100 4.26 -6.98 -4.39
C LEU A 100 4.17 -6.34 -5.77
N ILE A 101 3.10 -5.57 -6.04
CA ILE A 101 2.96 -4.84 -7.30
C ILE A 101 4.03 -3.74 -7.41
N GLY A 102 4.24 -2.97 -6.35
CA GLY A 102 5.26 -1.91 -6.32
C GLY A 102 6.67 -2.46 -6.59
N SER A 103 7.06 -3.49 -5.86
CA SER A 103 8.36 -4.16 -6.03
C SER A 103 8.48 -4.86 -7.39
N GLY A 104 7.43 -5.53 -7.87
CA GLY A 104 7.39 -6.15 -9.19
C GLY A 104 7.61 -5.14 -10.32
N LEU A 105 6.97 -3.96 -10.26
CA LEU A 105 7.18 -2.88 -11.23
C LEU A 105 8.61 -2.34 -11.21
N LEU A 106 9.22 -2.23 -10.02
CA LEU A 106 10.62 -1.81 -9.89
C LEU A 106 11.59 -2.86 -10.46
N LEU A 107 11.31 -4.15 -10.26
CA LEU A 107 12.09 -5.24 -10.82
C LEU A 107 11.99 -5.28 -12.35
N LEU A 108 10.78 -5.14 -12.91
CA LEU A 108 10.56 -5.08 -14.36
C LEU A 108 11.26 -3.88 -15.02
N ARG A 109 11.37 -2.75 -14.32
CA ARG A 109 12.15 -1.59 -14.80
C ARG A 109 13.65 -1.81 -14.84
N ARG A 110 14.16 -2.70 -13.98
CA ARG A 110 15.60 -2.99 -13.89
C ARG A 110 16.05 -4.07 -14.87
N GLN A 111 15.13 -4.77 -15.53
CA GLN A 111 15.52 -5.65 -16.63
C GLN A 111 15.93 -4.78 -17.84
N PRO A 112 17.21 -4.83 -18.26
CA PRO A 112 17.57 -4.27 -19.55
C PRO A 112 16.74 -5.03 -20.59
N ARG A 113 16.03 -4.29 -21.46
CA ARG A 113 15.51 -4.87 -22.71
C ARG A 113 16.70 -5.58 -23.36
N GLN A 114 16.74 -6.90 -23.31
CA GLN A 114 17.58 -7.65 -24.23
C GLN A 114 16.98 -7.36 -25.61
N ALA A 115 17.64 -6.47 -26.32
CA ALA A 115 17.36 -6.21 -27.72
C ALA A 115 17.57 -7.53 -28.46
N VAL A 116 16.47 -8.06 -29.00
CA VAL A 116 16.48 -9.05 -30.07
C VAL A 116 16.38 -8.29 -31.37
#